data_AF-A0A1X7SVF7-F1
#
_entry.id   AF-A0A1X7SVF7-F1
#
_cell.length_a   1.000
_cell.length_b   1.000
_cell.length_c   1.000
_cell.angle_alpha   90.00
_cell.angle_beta   90.00
_cell.angle_gamma   90.00
#
_symmetry.space_group_name_H-M   'P 1'
#
loop_
_entity.id
_entity.type
_entity.pdbx_description
1 polymer ?
#
loop_
_entity_poly.entity_id
_entity_poly.type
_entity_poly.pdbx_seq_one_letter_code
_entity_poly.pdbx_strand_id
1 'polypeptide(L)'
;MDGSEWQWTCHYMFQGIEKDVIVILKKKKVSESPFHSFIGKGLIDLSPQEVYNCVRNPNQRYIFDNMLKELHVVKQIDSDLYILHMQHETTQCFLRQSRDFCILVCERSEPNKKIIVGASVEVPECPPQPSCTRGKVMTSGWVIEPYRYKEKLLTQVTYLVQ
;
A
#
# COMPACT_ATOMS: atom_id res chain seq x y z
N MET A 1 -17.39 8.83 18.23
CA MET A 1 -17.28 7.81 17.17
C MET A 1 -17.49 6.48 17.85
N ASP A 2 -18.67 5.88 17.72
CA ASP A 2 -18.95 4.56 18.28
C ASP A 2 -18.49 3.50 17.27
N GLY A 3 -17.71 2.53 17.72
CA GLY A 3 -17.10 1.50 16.88
C GLY A 3 -18.06 0.40 16.41
N SER A 4 -19.32 0.73 16.14
CA SER A 4 -20.42 -0.23 16.01
C SER A 4 -20.68 -0.74 14.58
N GLU A 5 -19.90 -0.33 13.57
CA GLU A 5 -20.19 -0.68 12.16
C GLU A 5 -19.02 -1.32 11.38
N TRP A 6 -18.19 -2.13 12.04
CA TRP A 6 -17.22 -2.97 11.34
C TRP A 6 -17.63 -4.44 11.42
N GLN A 7 -18.26 -4.97 10.36
CA GLN A 7 -18.37 -6.41 10.16
C GLN A 7 -16.96 -6.95 9.90
N TRP A 8 -16.32 -7.48 10.94
CA TRP A 8 -15.00 -8.10 10.84
C TRP A 8 -15.11 -9.45 10.11
N THR A 9 -14.36 -9.61 9.01
CA THR A 9 -14.06 -10.95 8.51
C THR A 9 -13.19 -11.66 9.55
N CYS A 10 -13.54 -12.90 9.89
CA CYS A 10 -13.11 -13.69 11.06
C CYS A 10 -11.60 -13.86 11.35
N HIS A 11 -10.71 -13.23 10.57
CA HIS A 11 -9.26 -13.35 10.71
C HIS A 11 -8.53 -12.00 10.88
N TYR A 12 -9.20 -10.85 10.82
CA TYR A 12 -8.59 -9.54 11.00
C TYR A 12 -8.88 -8.97 12.39
N MET A 13 -7.86 -8.49 13.08
CA MET A 13 -7.95 -7.92 14.42
C MET A 13 -7.47 -6.47 14.40
N PHE A 14 -8.20 -5.59 15.05
CA PHE A 14 -7.75 -4.22 15.33
C PHE A 14 -6.43 -4.28 16.12
N GLN A 15 -5.42 -3.55 15.64
CA GLN A 15 -4.11 -3.46 16.28
C GLN A 15 -3.89 -2.10 16.95
N GLY A 16 -4.44 -1.02 16.40
CA GLY A 16 -4.29 0.31 16.98
C GLY A 16 -4.69 1.43 16.02
N ILE A 17 -4.42 2.67 16.45
CA ILE A 17 -4.52 3.87 15.62
C ILE A 17 -3.13 4.51 15.58
N GLU A 18 -2.63 4.80 14.39
CA GLU A 18 -1.36 5.50 14.18
C GLU A 18 -1.59 6.67 13.22
N LYS A 19 -1.31 7.91 13.65
CA LYS A 19 -1.52 9.13 12.85
C LYS A 19 -2.90 9.19 12.20
N ASP A 20 -3.94 8.96 13.00
CA ASP A 20 -5.36 8.93 12.57
C ASP A 20 -5.72 7.81 11.57
N VAL A 21 -4.83 6.83 11.36
CA VAL A 21 -5.07 5.62 10.56
C VAL A 21 -5.38 4.44 11.48
N ILE A 22 -6.51 3.79 11.27
CA ILE A 22 -6.87 2.51 11.90
C ILE A 22 -5.99 1.42 11.29
N VAL A 23 -5.21 0.74 12.13
CA VAL A 23 -4.35 -0.38 11.73
C VAL A 23 -4.98 -1.69 12.17
N ILE A 24 -5.11 -2.62 11.22
CA ILE A 24 -5.74 -3.92 11.38
C ILE A 24 -4.77 -4.98 10.88
N LEU A 25 -4.54 -6.03 11.67
CA LEU A 25 -3.62 -7.12 11.34
C LEU A 25 -4.40 -8.41 11.16
N LYS A 26 -4.08 -9.15 10.10
CA LYS A 26 -4.56 -10.52 9.97
C LYS A 26 -3.90 -11.40 11.03
N LYS A 27 -4.69 -11.95 11.95
CA LYS A 27 -4.24 -12.96 12.91
C LYS A 27 -3.79 -14.19 12.12
N LYS A 28 -2.60 -14.69 12.46
CA LYS A 28 -2.11 -15.97 11.95
C LYS A 28 -2.10 -17.02 13.03
N LYS A 29 -2.42 -18.25 12.65
CA LYS A 29 -1.96 -19.42 13.41
C LYS A 29 -0.50 -19.71 13.07
N VAL A 30 0.24 -20.29 14.01
CA VAL A 30 1.69 -20.59 13.85
C VAL A 30 1.96 -21.52 12.64
N SER A 31 0.95 -22.29 12.20
CA SER A 31 1.02 -23.18 11.04
C SER A 31 0.64 -22.54 9.70
N GLU A 32 0.35 -21.24 9.66
CA GLU A 32 -0.07 -20.54 8.43
C GLU A 32 1.09 -19.84 7.72
N SER A 33 0.80 -19.39 6.50
CA SER A 33 1.67 -18.65 5.58
C SER A 33 2.69 -17.70 6.25
N PRO A 34 3.96 -17.65 5.78
CA PRO A 34 4.98 -16.77 6.35
C PRO A 34 4.66 -15.27 6.14
N PHE A 35 3.73 -14.91 5.25
CA PHE A 35 3.45 -13.52 4.84
C PHE A 35 2.50 -12.77 5.77
N HIS A 36 2.97 -11.72 6.44
CA HIS A 36 2.14 -10.89 7.32
C HIS A 36 1.18 -10.04 6.49
N SER A 37 -0.07 -9.89 6.91
CA SER A 37 -1.05 -9.07 6.18
C SER A 37 -1.59 -7.96 7.07
N PHE A 38 -1.46 -6.73 6.58
CA PHE A 38 -1.87 -5.50 7.26
C PHE A 38 -2.89 -4.74 6.42
N ILE A 39 -3.84 -4.12 7.10
CA ILE A 39 -4.77 -3.16 6.53
C ILE A 39 -4.67 -1.86 7.32
N GLY A 40 -4.44 -0.75 6.62
CA GLY A 40 -4.56 0.60 7.15
C GLY A 40 -5.81 1.27 6.58
N LYS A 41 -6.61 1.94 7.41
CA LYS A 41 -7.76 2.74 6.96
C LYS A 41 -7.70 4.15 7.55
N GLY A 42 -7.76 5.16 6.70
CA GLY A 42 -7.74 6.56 7.12
C GLY A 42 -8.67 7.44 6.29
N LEU A 43 -8.98 8.62 6.82
CA LEU A 43 -9.73 9.67 6.12
C LEU A 43 -8.77 10.79 5.71
N ILE A 44 -8.92 11.30 4.49
CA ILE A 44 -8.16 12.43 3.95
C ILE A 44 -9.14 13.53 3.54
N ASP A 45 -8.86 14.78 3.96
CA ASP A 45 -9.64 15.98 3.60
C ASP A 45 -9.23 16.52 2.22
N LEU A 46 -9.35 15.65 1.20
CA LEU A 46 -9.14 15.92 -0.23
C LEU A 46 -10.17 15.11 -1.03
N SER A 47 -10.43 15.49 -2.28
CA SER A 47 -11.32 14.71 -3.16
C SER A 47 -10.71 13.35 -3.54
N PRO A 48 -11.53 12.32 -3.85
CA PRO A 48 -11.00 11.01 -4.26
C PRO A 48 -10.08 11.08 -5.47
N GLN A 49 -10.31 12.03 -6.38
CA GLN A 49 -9.49 12.22 -7.57
C GLN A 49 -8.12 12.82 -7.23
N GLU A 50 -8.05 13.79 -6.31
CA GLU A 50 -6.77 14.35 -5.84
C GLU A 50 -5.92 13.30 -5.13
N VAL A 51 -6.55 12.51 -4.24
CA VAL A 51 -5.88 11.41 -3.55
C VAL A 51 -5.39 10.36 -4.55
N TYR A 52 -6.23 9.95 -5.50
CA TYR A 52 -5.84 8.98 -6.52
C TYR A 52 -4.68 9.48 -7.39
N ASN A 53 -4.71 10.75 -7.81
CA ASN A 53 -3.61 11.36 -8.57
C ASN A 53 -2.30 11.36 -7.78
N CYS A 54 -2.37 11.63 -6.46
CA CYS A 54 -1.20 11.58 -5.58
C CYS A 54 -0.62 10.16 -5.46
N VAL A 55 -1.48 9.17 -5.20
CA VAL A 55 -1.05 7.79 -4.96
C VAL A 55 -0.49 7.12 -6.23
N ARG A 56 -1.10 7.37 -7.40
CA ARG A 56 -0.65 6.77 -8.67
C ARG A 56 0.65 7.37 -9.20
N ASN A 57 0.97 8.60 -8.82
CA ASN A 57 2.14 9.30 -9.33
C ASN A 57 3.40 8.82 -8.58
N PRO A 58 4.32 8.10 -9.24
CA PRO A 58 5.47 7.52 -8.55
C PRO A 58 6.40 8.60 -7.97
N ASN A 59 6.42 9.81 -8.54
CA ASN A 59 7.21 10.93 -8.03
C ASN A 59 6.63 11.52 -6.74
N GLN A 60 5.33 11.34 -6.49
CA GLN A 60 4.68 11.81 -5.26
C GLN A 60 4.75 10.80 -4.12
N ARG A 61 5.19 9.57 -4.39
CA ARG A 61 5.35 8.52 -3.37
C ARG A 61 6.26 8.93 -2.21
N TYR A 62 7.32 9.70 -2.50
CA TYR A 62 8.26 10.23 -1.49
C TYR A 62 7.60 11.19 -0.48
N ILE A 63 6.42 11.74 -0.79
CA ILE A 63 5.70 12.66 0.11
C ILE A 63 5.15 11.90 1.32
N PHE A 64 4.80 10.62 1.15
CA PHE A 64 4.09 9.84 2.17
C PHE A 64 4.73 8.49 2.53
N ASP A 65 5.74 8.03 1.80
CA ASP A 65 6.49 6.81 2.10
C ASP A 65 7.90 7.14 2.60
N ASN A 66 8.02 7.34 3.92
CA ASN A 66 9.28 7.72 4.56
C ASN A 66 10.40 6.66 4.45
N MET A 67 10.04 5.41 4.15
CA MET A 67 11.03 4.33 3.99
C MET A 67 11.59 4.30 2.56
N LEU A 68 10.92 4.94 1.59
CA LEU A 68 11.36 4.93 0.20
C LEU A 68 12.65 5.73 0.03
N LYS A 69 13.67 5.11 -0.57
CA LYS A 69 14.95 5.74 -0.93
C LYS A 69 15.05 6.02 -2.41
N GLU A 70 14.66 5.05 -3.21
CA GLU A 70 14.70 5.14 -4.66
C GLU A 70 13.46 4.47 -5.26
N LEU A 71 12.98 5.03 -6.36
CA LEU A 71 11.87 4.53 -7.13
C LEU A 71 12.14 4.83 -8.59
N HIS A 72 11.96 3.84 -9.45
CA HIS A 72 11.92 4.05 -10.89
C HIS A 72 10.92 3.11 -11.58
N VAL A 73 10.36 3.58 -12.69
CA VAL A 73 9.53 2.76 -13.58
C VAL A 73 10.47 1.87 -14.40
N VAL A 74 10.43 0.57 -14.16
CA VAL A 74 11.23 -0.42 -14.91
C VAL A 74 10.66 -0.58 -16.32
N LYS A 75 9.33 -0.67 -16.44
CA LYS A 75 8.65 -0.91 -17.71
C LYS A 75 7.22 -0.39 -17.67
N GLN A 76 6.83 0.40 -18.67
CA GLN A 76 5.43 0.70 -18.94
C GLN A 76 4.86 -0.37 -19.87
N ILE A 77 3.79 -1.05 -19.47
CA ILE A 77 3.14 -2.09 -20.28
C ILE A 77 1.89 -1.52 -20.97
N ASP A 78 1.07 -0.79 -20.21
CA ASP A 78 -0.09 -0.01 -20.67
C ASP A 78 -0.24 1.23 -19.77
N SER A 79 -1.14 2.14 -20.09
CA SER A 79 -1.45 3.36 -19.32
C SER A 79 -1.81 3.11 -17.85
N ASP A 80 -2.34 1.93 -17.51
CA ASP A 80 -2.76 1.49 -16.18
C ASP A 80 -2.02 0.23 -15.70
N LEU A 81 -1.00 -0.24 -16.42
CA LEU A 81 -0.24 -1.46 -16.11
C LEU A 81 1.25 -1.22 -16.30
N TYR A 82 2.04 -1.33 -15.23
CA TYR A 82 3.46 -1.02 -15.27
C TYR A 82 4.24 -1.76 -14.18
N ILE A 83 5.56 -1.82 -14.33
CA ILE A 83 6.46 -2.43 -13.35
C ILE A 83 7.30 -1.33 -12.71
N LEU A 84 7.29 -1.30 -11.38
CA LEU A 84 8.12 -0.42 -10.56
C LEU A 84 9.22 -1.21 -9.86
N HIS A 85 10.39 -0.58 -9.74
CA HIS A 85 11.37 -0.95 -8.74
C HIS A 85 11.37 0.10 -7.64
N MET A 86 11.35 -0.36 -6.39
CA MET A 86 11.41 0.47 -5.20
C MET A 86 12.49 -0.05 -4.27
N GLN A 87 13.37 0.83 -3.79
CA GLN A 87 14.29 0.53 -2.71
C GLN A 87 13.79 1.19 -1.43
N HIS A 88 13.54 0.37 -0.41
CA HIS A 88 13.10 0.80 0.91
C HIS A 88 14.19 0.55 1.94
N GLU A 89 14.24 1.47 2.90
CA GLU A 89 15.16 1.39 4.00
C GLU A 89 14.50 1.82 5.29
N THR A 90 14.73 1.03 6.33
CA THR A 90 14.32 1.35 7.69
C THR A 90 15.50 1.17 8.63
N THR A 91 15.51 1.94 9.71
CA THR A 91 16.48 1.81 10.79
C THR A 91 15.73 1.46 12.06
N GLN A 92 16.00 0.28 12.61
CA GLN A 92 15.44 -0.14 13.90
C GLN A 92 16.59 -0.58 14.81
N CYS A 93 16.65 -0.03 16.02
CA CYS A 93 17.70 -0.31 17.00
C CYS A 93 19.13 -0.16 16.41
N PHE A 94 19.37 0.92 15.66
CA PHE A 94 20.64 1.22 14.96
C PHE A 94 21.05 0.23 13.85
N LEU A 95 20.21 -0.77 13.56
CA LEU A 95 20.41 -1.65 12.41
C LEU A 95 19.67 -1.10 11.19
N ARG A 96 20.45 -0.71 10.17
CA ARG A 96 19.93 -0.33 8.85
C ARG A 96 19.54 -1.60 8.09
N GLN A 97 18.29 -1.67 7.65
CA GLN A 97 17.81 -2.76 6.82
C GLN A 97 17.32 -2.22 5.48
N SER A 98 17.93 -2.67 4.39
CA SER A 98 17.62 -2.27 3.01
C SER A 98 17.00 -3.43 2.23
N ARG A 99 15.89 -3.16 1.55
CA ARG A 99 15.19 -4.11 0.69
C ARG A 99 14.81 -3.43 -0.61
N ASP A 100 14.87 -4.19 -1.69
CA ASP A 100 14.27 -3.78 -2.95
C ASP A 100 13.02 -4.61 -3.27
N PHE A 101 12.16 -4.03 -4.08
CA PHE A 101 10.92 -4.64 -4.54
C PHE A 101 10.73 -4.38 -6.03
N CYS A 102 10.53 -5.43 -6.80
CA CYS A 102 10.09 -5.35 -8.19
C CYS A 102 8.60 -5.72 -8.26
N ILE A 103 7.75 -4.74 -8.54
CA ILE A 103 6.28 -4.85 -8.38
C ILE A 103 5.59 -4.58 -9.71
N LEU A 104 4.75 -5.51 -10.17
CA LEU A 104 3.76 -5.23 -11.21
C LEU A 104 2.59 -4.49 -10.56
N VAL A 105 2.24 -3.33 -11.10
CA VAL A 105 1.19 -2.45 -10.63
C VAL A 105 0.09 -2.36 -11.68
N CYS A 106 -1.17 -2.45 -11.24
CA CYS A 106 -2.36 -2.32 -12.04
C CYS A 106 -3.30 -1.28 -11.41
N GLU A 107 -3.81 -0.35 -12.21
CA GLU A 107 -4.77 0.66 -11.80
C GLU A 107 -6.17 0.32 -12.35
N ARG A 108 -7.20 0.65 -11.58
CA ARG A 108 -8.59 0.49 -12.00
C ARG A 108 -9.45 1.63 -11.47
N SER A 109 -10.12 2.31 -12.39
CA SER A 109 -11.10 3.35 -12.07
C SER A 109 -12.51 2.79 -12.18
N GLU A 110 -13.27 2.83 -11.07
CA GLU A 110 -14.69 2.51 -11.03
C GLU A 110 -15.51 3.77 -10.70
N PRO A 111 -16.85 3.76 -10.91
CA PRO A 111 -17.68 4.95 -10.65
C PRO A 111 -17.56 5.50 -9.23
N ASN A 112 -17.43 4.61 -8.23
CA ASN A 112 -17.42 4.98 -6.80
C ASN A 112 -16.09 4.73 -6.11
N LYS A 113 -15.05 4.27 -6.83
CA LYS A 113 -13.74 4.00 -6.22
C LYS A 113 -12.62 4.00 -7.23
N LYS A 114 -11.43 4.33 -6.75
CA LYS A 114 -10.17 4.18 -7.48
C LYS A 114 -9.33 3.13 -6.78
N ILE A 115 -8.75 2.22 -7.56
CA ILE A 115 -8.03 1.07 -7.05
C ILE A 115 -6.64 1.06 -7.70
N ILE A 116 -5.61 0.87 -6.90
CA ILE A 116 -4.24 0.64 -7.37
C ILE A 116 -3.74 -0.59 -6.63
N VAL A 117 -3.39 -1.65 -7.34
CA VAL A 117 -2.89 -2.89 -6.74
C VAL A 117 -1.54 -3.25 -7.33
N GLY A 118 -0.72 -3.95 -6.56
CA GLY A 118 0.51 -4.52 -7.07
C GLY A 118 0.98 -5.75 -6.33
N ALA A 119 1.76 -6.56 -7.01
CA ALA A 119 2.36 -7.78 -6.49
C ALA A 119 3.79 -7.95 -7.04
N SER A 120 4.64 -8.65 -6.29
CA SER A 120 6.01 -8.89 -6.73
C SER A 120 6.08 -9.76 -7.98
N VAL A 121 6.80 -9.28 -8.99
CA VAL A 121 7.07 -9.96 -10.26
C VAL A 121 8.57 -10.16 -10.45
N GLU A 122 8.94 -11.21 -11.18
CA GLU A 122 10.31 -11.46 -11.60
C GLU A 122 10.40 -11.18 -13.10
N VAL A 123 11.27 -10.22 -13.47
CA VAL A 123 11.50 -9.84 -14.87
C VAL A 123 13.01 -9.68 -15.12
N PRO A 124 13.51 -10.05 -16.32
CA PRO A 124 14.92 -9.89 -16.68
C PRO A 124 15.43 -8.45 -16.58
N GLU A 125 14.55 -7.45 -16.79
CA GLU A 125 14.88 -6.03 -16.72
C GLU A 125 15.18 -5.53 -15.28
N CYS A 126 14.84 -6.32 -14.25
CA CYS A 126 15.03 -5.95 -12.84
C CYS A 126 15.50 -7.14 -11.97
N PRO A 127 16.72 -7.66 -12.22
CA PRO A 127 17.26 -8.79 -11.47
C PRO A 127 17.59 -8.38 -10.02
N PRO A 128 17.50 -9.32 -9.05
CA PRO A 128 17.94 -9.07 -7.67
C PRO A 128 19.38 -8.58 -7.60
N GLN A 129 19.63 -7.58 -6.74
CA GLN A 129 20.96 -7.02 -6.54
C GLN A 129 21.61 -7.58 -5.27
N PRO A 130 22.92 -7.92 -5.27
CA PRO A 130 23.59 -8.42 -4.06
C PRO A 130 23.64 -7.43 -2.90
N SER A 131 23.49 -6.13 -3.17
CA SER A 131 23.58 -5.04 -2.19
C SER A 131 22.35 -4.89 -1.30
N CYS A 132 21.23 -5.55 -1.63
CA CYS A 132 19.98 -5.44 -0.89
C CYS A 132 19.19 -6.77 -0.92
N THR A 133 18.34 -6.98 0.08
CA THR A 133 17.49 -8.18 0.10
C THR A 133 16.23 -7.96 -0.73
N ARG A 134 15.96 -8.80 -1.74
CA ARG A 134 14.71 -8.77 -2.51
C ARG A 134 13.51 -9.14 -1.65
N GLY A 135 12.66 -8.16 -1.40
CA GLY A 135 11.38 -8.37 -0.73
C GLY A 135 10.35 -9.04 -1.63
N LYS A 136 9.42 -9.78 -1.00
CA LYS A 136 8.29 -10.42 -1.68
C LYS A 136 6.98 -9.85 -1.11
N VAL A 137 6.22 -9.21 -1.99
CA VAL A 137 4.85 -8.75 -1.74
C VAL A 137 3.92 -9.68 -2.49
N MET A 138 3.03 -10.36 -1.76
CA MET A 138 2.01 -11.22 -2.35
C MET A 138 0.90 -10.39 -2.97
N THR A 139 0.48 -9.35 -2.26
CA THR A 139 -0.44 -8.35 -2.77
C THR A 139 -0.30 -7.08 -1.95
N SER A 140 -0.41 -5.93 -2.59
CA SER A 140 -0.52 -4.64 -1.94
C SER A 140 -1.45 -3.76 -2.75
N GLY A 141 -2.06 -2.76 -2.13
CA GLY A 141 -2.85 -1.83 -2.89
C GLY A 141 -3.65 -0.83 -2.07
N TRP A 142 -4.15 0.15 -2.79
CA TRP A 142 -4.95 1.26 -2.30
C TRP A 142 -6.36 1.13 -2.87
N VAL A 143 -7.36 1.28 -2.01
CA VAL A 143 -8.76 1.51 -2.36
C VAL A 143 -9.13 2.89 -1.87
N ILE A 144 -9.54 3.76 -2.80
CA ILE A 144 -9.79 5.18 -2.57
C ILE A 144 -11.26 5.43 -2.88
N GLU A 145 -12.03 5.78 -1.86
CA GLU A 145 -13.49 5.85 -1.89
C GLU A 145 -13.99 7.20 -1.37
N PRO A 146 -15.05 7.78 -1.95
CA PRO A 146 -15.69 8.96 -1.38
C PRO A 146 -16.28 8.61 -0.01
N TYR A 147 -16.08 9.50 0.97
CA TYR A 147 -16.66 9.39 2.29
C TYR A 147 -17.41 10.67 2.65
N ARG A 148 -18.71 10.58 2.88
CA ARG A 148 -19.52 11.74 3.27
C ARG A 148 -19.60 11.82 4.78
N TYR A 149 -19.09 12.91 5.35
CA TYR A 149 -19.24 13.22 6.77
C TYR A 149 -19.89 14.58 6.92
N LYS A 150 -21.15 14.59 7.37
CA LYS A 150 -22.01 15.79 7.37
C LYS A 150 -22.07 16.40 5.96
N GLU A 151 -21.73 17.68 5.82
CA GLU A 151 -21.71 18.40 4.54
C GLU A 151 -20.34 18.34 3.83
N LYS A 152 -19.35 17.66 4.41
CA LYS A 152 -18.01 17.51 3.81
C LYS A 152 -17.90 16.21 3.01
N LEU A 153 -17.36 16.32 1.79
CA LEU A 153 -16.87 15.18 1.03
C LEU A 153 -15.39 14.97 1.35
N LEU A 154 -15.10 13.88 2.06
CA LEU A 154 -13.76 13.39 2.35
C LEU A 154 -13.44 12.19 1.46
N THR A 155 -12.22 11.67 1.60
CA THR A 155 -11.80 10.41 0.98
C THR A 155 -11.42 9.40 2.03
N GLN A 156 -12.05 8.22 2.00
CA GLN A 156 -11.57 7.06 2.73
C GLN A 156 -10.51 6.35 1.89
N VAL A 157 -9.35 6.12 2.51
CA VAL A 157 -8.26 5.35 1.91
C VAL A 157 -8.06 4.08 2.71
N THR A 158 -8.18 2.94 2.04
CA THR A 158 -7.78 1.64 2.57
C THR A 158 -6.51 1.19 1.88
N TYR A 159 -5.44 0.97 2.64
CA TYR A 159 -4.23 0.31 2.17
C TYR A 159 -4.19 -1.13 2.68
N LEU A 160 -3.90 -2.08 1.80
CA LEU A 160 -3.62 -3.47 2.17
C LEU A 160 -2.22 -3.83 1.71
N VAL A 161 -1.49 -4.61 2.50
CA VAL A 161 -0.24 -5.23 2.10
C VAL A 161 -0.11 -6.61 2.71
N GLN A 162 0.47 -7.55 1.96
CA GLN A 162 0.79 -8.91 2.37
C GLN A 162 2.16 -9.36 1.86
#